data_AF-A0A7W3MWI1-F1
#
_entry.id   AF-A0A7W3MWI1-F1
#
_cell.length_a   1.000
_cell.length_b   1.000
_cell.length_c   1.000
_cell.angle_alpha   90.00
_cell.angle_beta   90.00
_cell.angle_gamma   90.00
#
_symmetry.space_group_name_H-M   'P 1'
#
loop_
_entity.id
_entity.type
_entity.pdbx_description
1 polymer ?
#
loop_
_entity_poly.entity_id
_entity_poly.type
_entity_poly.pdbx_seq_one_letter_code
_entity_poly.pdbx_strand_id
1 'polypeptide(L)'
;MTQSAVDRAAMAQAAQDIDASANVIKGLQTRLDGAKTALRANWEGNASMAFEQVFARFNEDFSRVLRALEGMHQSLVQTKITYDAKEEMSQQAVNKVQALLNGTT
;
A
#
# COMPACT_ATOMS: atom_id res chain seq x y z
N MET A 1 12.93 -16.50 17.52
CA MET A 1 12.62 -15.39 16.60
C MET A 1 12.68 -14.10 17.41
N THR A 2 13.41 -13.08 16.96
CA THR A 2 13.42 -11.76 17.62
C THR A 2 12.11 -11.02 17.32
N GLN A 3 11.61 -10.21 18.24
CA GLN A 3 10.38 -9.41 18.05
C GLN A 3 10.41 -8.63 16.73
N SER A 4 11.59 -8.10 16.35
CA SER A 4 11.77 -7.37 15.09
C SER A 4 11.47 -8.22 13.85
N ALA A 5 11.81 -9.51 13.83
CA ALA A 5 11.52 -10.37 12.69
C ALA A 5 10.00 -10.61 12.52
N VAL A 6 9.27 -10.71 13.63
CA VAL A 6 7.80 -10.85 13.63
C VAL A 6 7.14 -9.58 13.11
N ASP A 7 7.59 -8.40 13.58
CA ASP A 7 7.07 -7.11 13.14
C ASP A 7 7.29 -6.90 11.63
N ARG A 8 8.45 -7.30 11.09
CA ARG A 8 8.74 -7.21 9.65
C ARG A 8 7.87 -8.13 8.80
N ALA A 9 7.61 -9.35 9.27
CA ALA A 9 6.72 -10.28 8.57
C ALA A 9 5.28 -9.73 8.53
N ALA A 10 4.80 -9.18 9.65
CA ALA A 10 3.48 -8.53 9.70
C ALA A 10 3.40 -7.31 8.78
N MET A 11 4.43 -6.46 8.73
CA MET A 11 4.48 -5.31 7.82
C MET A 11 4.49 -5.74 6.34
N ALA A 12 5.21 -6.81 6.00
CA ALA A 12 5.24 -7.33 4.63
C ALA A 12 3.87 -7.88 4.21
N GLN A 13 3.17 -8.59 5.10
CA GLN A 13 1.81 -9.07 4.83
C GLN A 13 0.84 -7.89 4.64
N ALA A 14 0.89 -6.90 5.53
CA ALA A 14 0.04 -5.73 5.43
C ALA A 14 0.25 -4.96 4.12
N ALA A 15 1.50 -4.86 3.63
CA ALA A 15 1.81 -4.25 2.35
C ALA A 15 1.15 -5.02 1.18
N GLN A 16 1.24 -6.35 1.19
CA GLN A 16 0.59 -7.19 0.18
C GLN A 16 -0.95 -7.04 0.19
N ASP A 17 -1.55 -6.98 1.38
CA ASP A 17 -3.00 -6.82 1.53
C ASP A 17 -3.48 -5.46 0.99
N ILE A 18 -2.68 -4.40 1.21
CA ILE A 18 -2.94 -3.06 0.66
C ILE A 18 -2.87 -3.07 -0.87
N ASP A 19 -1.85 -3.69 -1.44
CA ASP A 19 -1.71 -3.82 -2.90
C ASP A 19 -2.86 -4.61 -3.52
N ALA A 20 -3.25 -5.73 -2.90
CA ALA A 20 -4.40 -6.51 -3.32
C ALA A 20 -5.69 -5.67 -3.32
N SER A 21 -5.92 -4.92 -2.23
CA SER A 21 -7.08 -4.05 -2.08
C SER A 21 -7.08 -2.91 -3.13
N ALA A 22 -5.92 -2.30 -3.38
CA ALA A 22 -5.76 -1.28 -4.41
C ALA A 22 -6.09 -1.82 -5.81
N ASN A 23 -5.69 -3.05 -6.11
CA ASN A 23 -6.00 -3.70 -7.38
C ASN A 23 -7.50 -3.98 -7.53
N VAL A 24 -8.18 -4.42 -6.47
CA VAL A 24 -9.64 -4.58 -6.47
C VAL A 24 -10.34 -3.25 -6.77
N ILE A 25 -9.92 -2.16 -6.11
CA ILE A 25 -10.49 -0.83 -6.30
C ILE A 25 -10.28 -0.33 -7.74
N LYS A 26 -9.08 -0.49 -8.30
CA LYS A 26 -8.81 -0.18 -9.71
C LYS A 26 -9.72 -0.98 -10.64
N GLY A 27 -9.95 -2.26 -10.36
CA GLY A 27 -10.88 -3.10 -11.10
C GLY A 27 -12.33 -2.58 -11.06
N LEU A 28 -12.79 -2.11 -9.89
CA LEU A 28 -14.11 -1.50 -9.75
C LEU A 28 -14.23 -0.18 -10.54
N GLN A 29 -13.19 0.66 -10.51
CA GLN A 29 -13.13 1.89 -11.29
C GLN A 29 -13.25 1.59 -12.79
N THR A 30 -12.46 0.65 -13.33
CA THR A 30 -12.52 0.26 -14.74
C THR A 30 -13.89 -0.26 -15.14
N ARG A 31 -14.55 -1.05 -14.28
CA ARG A 31 -15.91 -1.54 -14.53
C ARG A 31 -16.93 -0.40 -14.56
N LEU A 32 -16.78 0.57 -13.66
CA LEU A 32 -17.64 1.75 -13.61
C LEU A 32 -17.46 2.62 -14.88
N ASP A 33 -16.23 2.85 -15.33
CA ASP A 33 -15.93 3.53 -16.60
C ASP A 33 -16.56 2.83 -17.81
N GLY A 34 -16.48 1.49 -17.86
CA GLY A 34 -17.12 0.68 -18.91
C GLY A 34 -18.64 0.82 -18.90
N ALA A 35 -19.25 0.72 -17.71
CA ALA A 35 -20.70 0.89 -17.55
C ALA A 35 -21.17 2.29 -17.97
N LYS A 36 -20.43 3.35 -17.62
CA LYS A 36 -20.70 4.71 -18.09
C LYS A 36 -20.66 4.82 -19.60
N THR A 37 -19.65 4.24 -20.24
CA THR A 37 -19.49 4.31 -21.70
C THR A 37 -20.68 3.65 -22.40
N ALA A 38 -21.09 2.46 -21.93
CA ALA A 38 -22.27 1.76 -22.44
C ALA A 38 -23.57 2.53 -22.19
N LEU A 39 -23.69 3.19 -21.03
CA LEU A 39 -24.85 4.01 -20.69
C LEU A 39 -24.97 5.24 -21.59
N ARG A 40 -23.87 5.97 -21.81
CA ARG A 40 -23.83 7.15 -22.68
C ARG A 40 -24.16 6.82 -24.13
N ALA A 41 -23.79 5.63 -24.61
CA ALA A 41 -24.12 5.20 -25.97
C ALA A 41 -25.64 5.06 -26.21
N ASN A 42 -26.43 4.84 -25.16
CA ASN A 42 -27.88 4.61 -25.25
C ASN A 42 -28.72 5.75 -24.66
N TRP A 43 -28.11 6.75 -24.03
CA TRP A 43 -28.81 7.78 -23.26
C TRP A 43 -28.40 9.19 -23.70
N GLU A 44 -29.03 9.70 -24.77
CA GLU A 44 -28.92 11.10 -25.19
C GLU A 44 -29.97 11.97 -24.48
N GLY A 45 -29.55 13.05 -23.81
CA GLY A 45 -30.44 14.06 -23.20
C GLY A 45 -30.05 14.54 -21.79
N ASN A 46 -30.81 15.48 -21.22
CA ASN A 46 -30.52 16.19 -19.95
C ASN A 46 -30.25 15.29 -18.72
N ALA A 47 -30.76 14.05 -18.70
CA ALA A 47 -30.47 13.09 -17.62
C ALA A 47 -28.99 12.65 -17.57
N SER A 48 -28.25 12.82 -18.68
CA SER A 48 -26.81 12.54 -18.73
C SER A 48 -26.00 13.42 -17.77
N MET A 49 -26.39 14.69 -17.56
CA MET A 49 -25.59 15.63 -16.75
C MET A 49 -25.53 15.26 -15.27
N ALA A 50 -26.64 14.79 -14.68
CA ALA A 50 -26.68 14.37 -13.28
C ALA A 50 -25.82 13.12 -13.06
N PHE A 51 -25.86 12.18 -14.00
CA PHE A 51 -25.02 10.99 -13.97
C PHE A 51 -23.52 11.34 -14.10
N GLU A 52 -23.17 12.26 -15.01
CA GLU A 52 -21.79 12.75 -15.15
C GLU A 52 -21.25 13.36 -13.85
N GLN A 53 -22.07 14.13 -13.13
CA GLN A 53 -21.66 14.75 -11.86
C GLN A 53 -21.40 13.70 -10.77
N VAL A 54 -22.29 12.72 -10.62
CA VAL A 54 -22.11 11.62 -9.65
C VAL A 54 -20.89 10.78 -10.03
N PHE A 55 -20.69 10.54 -11.31
CA PHE A 55 -19.56 9.79 -11.82
C PHE A 55 -18.21 10.48 -11.54
N ALA A 56 -18.13 11.79 -11.80
CA ALA A 56 -16.95 12.58 -11.51
C ALA A 56 -16.61 12.52 -10.01
N ARG A 57 -17.62 12.64 -9.15
CA ARG A 57 -17.44 12.51 -7.70
C ARG A 57 -16.92 11.12 -7.29
N PHE A 58 -17.47 10.05 -7.87
CA PHE A 58 -16.98 8.69 -7.62
C PHE A 58 -15.51 8.52 -8.02
N ASN A 59 -15.10 9.07 -9.16
CA ASN A 59 -13.71 9.02 -9.61
C ASN A 59 -12.77 9.81 -8.69
N GLU A 60 -13.21 10.94 -8.15
CA GLU A 60 -12.45 11.67 -7.14
C GLU A 60 -12.27 10.84 -5.87
N ASP A 61 -13.34 10.20 -5.40
CA ASP A 61 -13.32 9.39 -4.19
C ASP A 61 -12.43 8.14 -4.38
N PHE A 62 -12.49 7.46 -5.54
CA PHE A 62 -11.55 6.39 -5.90
C PHE A 62 -10.10 6.87 -5.86
N SER A 63 -9.83 8.02 -6.47
CA SER A 63 -8.48 8.60 -6.51
C SER A 63 -7.96 8.93 -5.11
N ARG A 64 -8.84 9.40 -4.20
CA ARG A 64 -8.48 9.66 -2.79
C ARG A 64 -8.13 8.36 -2.07
N VAL A 65 -8.96 7.32 -2.21
CA VAL A 65 -8.70 6.03 -1.56
C VAL A 65 -7.41 5.39 -2.08
N LEU A 66 -7.21 5.37 -3.40
CA LEU A 66 -5.98 4.80 -3.99
C LEU A 66 -4.72 5.52 -3.52
N ARG A 67 -4.74 6.87 -3.45
CA ARG A 67 -3.61 7.64 -2.91
C ARG A 67 -3.34 7.33 -1.43
N ALA A 68 -4.39 7.17 -0.63
CA ALA A 68 -4.23 6.81 0.78
C ALA A 68 -3.60 5.42 0.93
N LEU A 69 -4.08 4.44 0.17
CA LEU A 69 -3.52 3.08 0.15
C LEU A 69 -2.04 3.09 -0.28
N GLU A 70 -1.69 3.83 -1.32
CA GLU A 70 -0.31 3.93 -1.77
C GLU A 70 0.60 4.60 -0.73
N GLY A 71 0.13 5.65 -0.05
CA GLY A 71 0.86 6.26 1.07
C GLY A 71 1.09 5.28 2.24
N MET A 72 0.08 4.47 2.57
CA MET A 72 0.23 3.44 3.61
C MET A 72 1.21 2.35 3.19
N HIS A 73 1.16 1.89 1.94
CA HIS A 73 2.11 0.92 1.39
C HIS A 73 3.55 1.44 1.46
N GLN A 74 3.80 2.67 1.01
CA GLN A 74 5.12 3.30 1.08
C GLN A 74 5.63 3.40 2.53
N SER A 75 4.76 3.77 3.47
CA SER A 75 5.10 3.84 4.89
C SER A 75 5.52 2.48 5.46
N LEU A 76 4.81 1.40 5.10
CA LEU A 76 5.13 0.05 5.55
C LEU A 76 6.48 -0.44 5.00
N VAL A 77 6.72 -0.23 3.70
CA VAL A 77 7.99 -0.59 3.05
C VAL A 77 9.15 0.18 3.69
N GLN A 78 9.00 1.49 3.90
CA GLN A 78 10.02 2.32 4.53
C GLN A 78 10.31 1.90 5.98
N THR A 79 9.25 1.54 6.72
CA THR A 79 9.39 1.06 8.10
C THR A 79 10.15 -0.27 8.11
N LYS A 80 9.80 -1.22 7.24
CA LYS A 80 10.54 -2.48 7.09
C LYS A 80 12.04 -2.25 6.84
N ILE A 81 12.40 -1.39 5.88
CA ILE A 81 13.80 -1.04 5.57
C ILE A 81 14.52 -0.50 6.82
N THR A 82 13.85 0.34 7.60
CA THR A 82 14.41 0.90 8.83
C THR A 82 14.71 -0.17 9.88
N TYR A 83 13.82 -1.15 10.02
CA TYR A 83 14.04 -2.28 10.92
C TYR A 83 15.16 -3.21 10.44
N ASP A 84 15.25 -3.47 9.13
CA ASP A 84 16.33 -4.27 8.55
C ASP A 84 17.70 -3.63 8.86
N ALA A 85 17.84 -2.31 8.62
CA ALA A 85 19.08 -1.57 8.91
C ALA A 85 19.44 -1.58 10.41
N LYS A 86 18.45 -1.42 11.29
CA LYS A 86 18.69 -1.46 12.75
C LYS A 86 19.16 -2.83 13.23
N GLU A 87 18.60 -3.90 12.67
CA GLU A 87 18.99 -5.26 13.02
C GLU A 87 20.42 -5.55 12.57
N GLU A 88 20.80 -5.15 11.34
CA GLU A 88 22.18 -5.30 10.84
C GLU A 88 23.18 -4.55 11.72
N MET A 89 22.89 -3.30 12.08
CA MET A 89 23.74 -2.52 12.99
C MET A 89 23.87 -3.18 14.37
N SER A 90 22.77 -3.69 14.92
CA SER A 90 22.75 -4.39 16.21
C SER A 90 23.61 -5.65 16.15
N GLN A 91 23.45 -6.46 15.11
CA GLN A 91 24.22 -7.69 14.93
C GLN A 91 25.71 -7.40 14.78
N GLN A 92 26.10 -6.37 14.03
CA GLN A 92 27.49 -5.94 13.92
C GLN A 92 28.07 -5.49 15.26
N ALA A 93 27.31 -4.72 16.05
CA ALA A 93 27.72 -4.28 17.37
C ALA A 93 27.90 -5.46 18.34
N VAL A 94 26.96 -6.40 18.36
CA VAL A 94 27.05 -7.63 19.17
C VAL A 94 28.27 -8.46 18.77
N ASN A 95 28.46 -8.70 17.47
CA ASN A 95 29.61 -9.45 16.97
C ASN A 95 30.94 -8.78 17.36
N LYS A 96 31.00 -7.44 17.32
CA LYS A 96 32.18 -6.68 17.75
C LYS A 96 32.44 -6.83 19.24
N VAL A 97 31.41 -6.75 20.09
CA VAL A 97 31.53 -6.96 21.54
C VAL A 97 31.98 -8.40 21.84
N GLN A 98 31.41 -9.39 21.17
CA GLN A 98 31.81 -10.80 21.32
C GLN A 98 33.26 -11.03 20.91
N ALA A 99 33.71 -10.43 19.81
CA ALA A 99 35.11 -10.51 19.38
C ALA A 99 36.08 -9.89 20.40
N LEU A 100 35.69 -8.77 21.02
CA LEU A 100 36.48 -8.14 22.09
C LEU A 100 36.54 -9.03 23.34
N LEU A 101 35.40 -9.57 23.78
CA LEU A 101 35.33 -10.44 24.97
C LEU A 101 36.15 -11.73 24.79
N ASN A 102 36.05 -12.36 23.62
CA ASN A 102 36.77 -13.60 23.31
C ASN A 102 38.26 -13.38 23.01
N GLY A 103 38.67 -12.15 22.72
CA GLY A 103 40.08 -11.78 22.52
C GLY A 103 40.81 -11.36 23.80
N THR A 104 40.09 -11.19 24.91
CA THR A 104 40.63 -10.77 26.23
C THR A 104 40.82 -11.91 27.24
N THR A 105 40.71 -13.16 26.81
CA THR A 105 41.04 -14.38 27.58
C THR A 105 42.14 -15.16 26.90
#